data_AF-A0A972DPF8-F1
#
_entry.id   AF-A0A972DPF8-F1
#
_cell.length_a   1.000
_cell.length_b   1.000
_cell.length_c   1.000
_cell.angle_alpha   90.00
_cell.angle_beta   90.00
_cell.angle_gamma   90.00
#
_symmetry.space_group_name_H-M   'P 1'
#
loop_
_entity.id
_entity.type
_entity.pdbx_description
1 polymer ?
#
loop_
_entity_poly.entity_id
_entity_poly.type
_entity_poly.pdbx_seq_one_letter_code
_entity_poly.pdbx_strand_id
1 'polypeptide(L)'
;MHTRFPQISNLSDLRTYVNETLCDRYELQTDAFEMTERILRRAGRPCGVYFCLHGPRAVKFTAIWETDHNRILFYDSTGERFLKTQLSDAPSLERAAA
;
A
#
# COMPACT_ATOMS: atom_id res chain seq x y z
N MET A 1 -11.52 -8.69 20.85
CA MET A 1 -10.95 -8.63 19.48
C MET A 1 -9.57 -8.01 19.58
N HIS A 2 -8.51 -8.77 19.34
CA HIS A 2 -7.16 -8.21 19.28
C HIS A 2 -6.97 -7.56 17.92
N THR A 3 -6.95 -6.23 17.87
CA THR A 3 -6.53 -5.50 16.67
C THR A 3 -5.05 -5.83 16.45
N ARG A 4 -4.75 -6.79 15.57
CA ARG A 4 -3.38 -7.10 15.19
C ARG A 4 -2.89 -6.00 14.26
N PHE A 5 -1.83 -5.33 14.69
CA PHE A 5 -1.10 -4.38 13.86
C PHE A 5 0.05 -5.14 13.20
N PRO A 6 0.08 -5.28 11.86
CA PRO A 6 1.19 -5.94 11.20
C PRO A 6 2.50 -5.22 11.51
N GLN A 7 3.55 -6.01 11.75
CA GLN A 7 4.92 -5.53 11.83
C GLN A 7 5.52 -5.59 10.43
N ILE A 8 5.80 -4.43 9.87
CA ILE A 8 6.35 -4.27 8.52
C ILE A 8 7.61 -3.44 8.67
N SER A 9 8.78 -4.03 8.39
CA SER A 9 10.06 -3.43 8.75
C SER A 9 10.69 -2.62 7.62
N ASN A 10 10.29 -2.84 6.37
CA ASN A 10 10.82 -2.14 5.20
C ASN A 10 9.76 -1.98 4.10
N LEU A 11 10.11 -1.25 3.04
CA LEU A 11 9.19 -0.98 1.93
C LEU A 11 8.87 -2.23 1.10
N SER A 12 9.77 -3.20 1.00
CA SER A 12 9.52 -4.45 0.29
C SER A 12 8.45 -5.28 1.02
N ASP A 13 8.55 -5.41 2.34
CA ASP A 13 7.52 -6.07 3.15
C ASP A 13 6.18 -5.33 3.07
N LEU A 14 6.22 -4.00 3.02
CA LEU A 14 5.03 -3.17 2.85
C LEU A 14 4.36 -3.44 1.51
N ARG A 15 5.14 -3.51 0.43
CA ARG A 15 4.67 -3.84 -0.92
C ARG A 15 4.05 -5.24 -0.95
N THR A 16 4.71 -6.23 -0.38
CA THR A 16 4.18 -7.61 -0.31
C THR A 16 2.85 -7.65 0.43
N TYR A 17 2.78 -7.04 1.62
CA TYR A 17 1.55 -6.96 2.40
C TYR A 17 0.40 -6.31 1.62
N VAL A 18 0.69 -5.20 0.92
CA VAL A 18 -0.30 -4.50 0.10
C VAL A 18 -0.76 -5.36 -1.07
N ASN A 19 0.16 -6.04 -1.75
CA ASN A 19 -0.15 -6.93 -2.87
C ASN A 19 -1.04 -8.08 -2.43
N GLU A 20 -0.65 -8.80 -1.37
CA GLU A 20 -1.42 -9.90 -0.82
C GLU A 20 -2.82 -9.46 -0.39
N THR A 21 -2.94 -8.31 0.29
CA THR A 21 -4.23 -7.77 0.74
C THR A 21 -5.16 -7.43 -0.44
N LEU A 22 -4.62 -6.83 -1.51
CA LEU A 22 -5.40 -6.51 -2.70
C LEU A 22 -5.78 -7.78 -3.47
N CYS A 23 -4.85 -8.73 -3.61
CA CYS A 23 -5.10 -9.99 -4.30
C CYS A 23 -6.15 -10.83 -3.57
N ASP A 24 -6.05 -10.95 -2.24
CA ASP A 24 -7.06 -11.63 -1.41
C ASP A 24 -8.45 -10.99 -1.57
N ARG A 25 -8.54 -9.65 -1.46
CA ARG A 25 -9.81 -8.93 -1.55
C ARG A 25 -10.55 -9.14 -2.88
N TYR A 26 -9.81 -9.23 -3.98
CA TYR A 26 -10.37 -9.31 -5.33
C TYR A 26 -10.19 -10.70 -5.97
N GLU A 27 -9.83 -11.70 -5.17
CA GLU A 27 -9.63 -13.10 -5.61
C GLU A 27 -8.65 -13.20 -6.81
N LEU A 28 -7.60 -12.38 -6.79
CA LEU A 28 -6.57 -12.36 -7.81
C LEU A 28 -5.44 -13.32 -7.43
N GLN A 29 -4.82 -13.92 -8.44
CA GLN A 29 -3.59 -14.68 -8.23
C GLN A 29 -2.42 -13.73 -7.95
N THR A 30 -1.74 -13.92 -6.82
CA THR A 30 -0.49 -13.21 -6.49
C THR A 30 0.54 -13.41 -7.60
N ASP A 31 1.34 -12.39 -7.88
CA ASP A 31 2.34 -12.34 -8.97
C ASP A 31 1.79 -12.42 -10.41
N ALA A 32 0.48 -12.61 -10.62
CA ALA A 32 -0.11 -12.59 -11.96
C ALA A 32 -0.24 -11.17 -12.55
N PHE A 33 -0.25 -10.15 -11.69
CA PHE A 33 -0.47 -8.76 -12.05
C PHE A 33 0.66 -7.88 -11.52
N GLU A 34 1.10 -6.94 -12.36
CA GLU A 34 2.16 -6.01 -11.98
C GLU A 34 1.66 -5.06 -10.88
N MET A 35 2.53 -4.80 -9.91
CA MET A 35 2.36 -3.72 -8.94
C MET A 35 3.42 -2.66 -9.16
N THR A 36 2.96 -1.42 -9.32
CA THR A 36 3.82 -0.23 -9.35
C THR A 36 3.71 0.55 -8.04
N GLU A 37 4.79 1.24 -7.67
CA GLU A 37 4.88 2.03 -6.46
C GLU A 37 5.45 3.42 -6.74
N ARG A 38 4.99 4.43 -6.00
CA ARG A 38 5.42 5.82 -6.14
C ARG A 38 5.51 6.50 -4.78
N ILE A 39 6.66 7.10 -4.48
CA ILE A 39 6.85 7.93 -3.29
C ILE A 39 5.98 9.18 -3.40
N LEU A 40 5.11 9.40 -2.42
CA LEU A 40 4.34 10.62 -2.27
C LEU A 40 5.16 11.67 -1.53
N ARG A 41 5.12 12.92 -2.01
CA ARG A 41 5.83 14.04 -1.40
C ARG A 41 4.85 15.16 -1.06
N ARG A 42 4.99 15.74 0.13
CA ARG A 42 4.27 16.94 0.57
C ARG A 42 5.29 18.00 0.93
N ALA A 43 5.20 19.16 0.27
CA ALA A 43 6.18 20.24 0.42
C ALA A 43 7.65 19.75 0.27
N GLY A 44 7.90 18.89 -0.73
CA GLY A 44 9.21 18.30 -1.02
C GLY A 44 9.64 17.13 -0.12
N ARG A 45 8.95 16.90 1.01
CA ARG A 45 9.27 15.83 1.97
C ARG A 45 8.50 14.55 1.63
N PRO A 46 9.14 13.37 1.60
CA PRO A 46 8.43 12.10 1.51
C PRO A 46 7.39 11.97 2.63
N CYS A 47 6.16 11.63 2.29
CA CYS A 47 5.03 11.55 3.23
C CYS A 47 4.20 10.26 3.10
N GLY A 48 4.63 9.34 2.23
CA GLY A 48 3.91 8.10 1.99
C GLY A 48 4.34 7.42 0.70
N VAL A 49 3.66 6.32 0.41
CA VAL A 49 3.84 5.53 -0.80
C VAL A 49 2.47 5.20 -1.38
N TYR A 50 2.30 5.45 -2.67
CA TYR A 50 1.16 5.01 -3.45
C TYR A 50 1.50 3.69 -4.14
N PHE A 51 0.66 2.70 -3.96
CA PHE A 51 0.72 1.40 -4.61
C PHE A 51 -0.45 1.26 -5.59
N CYS A 52 -0.17 0.70 -6.76
CA CYS A 52 -1.17 0.40 -7.78
C CYS A 52 -0.94 -1.00 -8.33
N LEU A 53 -1.90 -1.89 -8.09
CA LEU A 53 -2.00 -3.21 -8.70
C LEU A 53 -2.79 -3.10 -10.00
N HIS A 54 -2.19 -3.51 -11.12
CA HIS A 54 -2.79 -3.43 -12.45
C HIS A 54 -3.57 -4.70 -12.74
N GLY A 55 -4.86 -4.67 -12.39
CA GLY A 55 -5.76 -5.80 -12.54
C GLY A 55 -6.22 -6.05 -13.99
N PRO A 56 -7.06 -7.08 -14.18
CA PRO A 56 -7.60 -7.41 -15.50
C PRO A 56 -8.46 -6.27 -16.05
N ARG A 57 -8.52 -6.15 -17.38
CA ARG A 57 -9.32 -5.14 -18.09
C ARG A 57 -8.98 -3.70 -17.72
N ALA A 58 -7.70 -3.43 -17.40
CA ALA A 58 -7.18 -2.13 -17.00
C ALA A 58 -7.79 -1.54 -15.71
N VAL A 59 -8.40 -2.38 -14.88
CA VAL A 59 -8.86 -1.96 -13.55
C VAL A 59 -7.64 -1.73 -12.65
N LYS A 60 -7.69 -0.67 -11.84
CA LYS A 60 -6.64 -0.35 -10.87
C LYS A 60 -7.15 -0.53 -9.46
N PHE A 61 -6.43 -1.31 -8.68
CA PHE A 61 -6.64 -1.43 -7.24
C PHE A 61 -5.49 -0.73 -6.53
N THR A 62 -5.80 0.10 -5.54
CA THR A 62 -4.80 1.05 -5.04
C THR A 62 -4.74 1.06 -3.53
N ALA A 63 -3.57 1.37 -3.01
CA ALA A 63 -3.36 1.59 -1.60
C ALA A 63 -2.40 2.75 -1.38
N ILE A 64 -2.58 3.45 -0.27
CA ILE A 64 -1.71 4.53 0.15
C ILE A 64 -1.23 4.21 1.56
N TRP A 65 0.08 4.05 1.73
CA TRP A 65 0.67 4.17 3.05
C TRP A 65 1.00 5.63 3.32
N GLU A 66 0.48 6.19 4.40
CA GLU A 66 0.84 7.52 4.90
C GLU A 66 1.77 7.43 6.10
N THR A 67 2.84 8.22 6.09
CA THR A 67 3.84 8.21 7.16
C THR A 67 3.35 8.91 8.42
N ASP A 68 2.46 9.90 8.29
CA ASP A 68 2.03 10.79 9.39
C ASP A 68 1.29 10.02 10.49
N HIS A 69 0.41 9.11 10.10
CA HIS A 69 -0.32 8.23 11.02
C HIS A 69 0.14 6.77 10.97
N ASN A 70 1.19 6.49 10.20
CA ASN A 70 1.71 5.15 9.97
C ASN A 70 0.63 4.10 9.64
N ARG A 71 -0.17 4.37 8.60
CA ARG A 71 -1.30 3.50 8.23
C ARG A 71 -1.44 3.37 6.73
N ILE A 72 -1.98 2.23 6.32
CA ILE A 72 -2.31 1.91 4.95
C ILE A 72 -3.81 2.13 4.76
N LEU A 73 -4.17 2.81 3.68
CA LEU A 73 -5.53 3.06 3.23
C LEU A 73 -5.71 2.34 1.89
N PHE A 74 -6.66 1.42 1.81
CA PHE A 74 -6.94 0.66 0.59
C PHE A 74 -8.20 1.20 -0.09
N TYR A 75 -8.11 1.36 -1.41
CA TYR A 75 -9.17 1.91 -2.23
C TYR A 75 -9.55 0.95 -3.34
N ASP A 76 -10.84 0.88 -3.63
CA ASP A 76 -11.35 0.12 -4.75
C ASP A 76 -11.21 0.89 -6.08
N SER A 77 -11.70 0.27 -7.16
CA SER A 77 -11.66 0.84 -8.50
C SER A 77 -12.54 2.08 -8.69
N THR A 78 -13.45 2.37 -7.75
CA THR A 78 -14.30 3.57 -7.74
C THR A 78 -13.67 4.71 -6.93
N GLY A 79 -12.57 4.43 -6.22
CA GLY A 79 -11.92 5.38 -5.31
C GLY A 79 -12.52 5.37 -3.90
N GLU A 80 -13.40 4.42 -3.58
CA GLU A 80 -13.93 4.26 -2.23
C GLU A 80 -12.94 3.50 -1.35
N ARG A 81 -12.73 4.00 -0.13
CA ARG A 81 -11.85 3.33 0.84
C ARG A 81 -12.59 2.17 1.50
N PHE A 82 -12.12 0.95 1.25
CA PHE A 82 -12.73 -0.26 1.81
C PHE A 82 -12.00 -0.83 3.04
N LEU A 83 -10.71 -0.50 3.23
CA LEU A 83 -9.93 -1.01 4.36
C LEU A 83 -8.92 0.03 4.86
N LYS A 84 -8.67 0.00 6.17
CA LYS A 84 -7.59 0.74 6.84
C LYS A 84 -6.80 -0.23 7.72
N THR A 85 -5.49 -0.23 7.56
CA THR A 85 -4.57 -1.03 8.38
C THR A 85 -3.59 -0.11 9.08
N GLN A 86 -3.55 -0.16 10.41
CA GLN A 86 -2.55 0.53 11.20
C GLN A 86 -1.30 -0.34 11.34
N LEU A 87 -0.11 0.21 11.13
CA LEU A 87 1.14 -0.52 11.30
C LEU A 87 1.67 -0.35 12.73
N SER A 88 2.37 -1.37 13.22
CA SER A 88 3.02 -1.34 14.55
C SER A 88 4.22 -0.41 14.59
N ASP A 89 5.00 -0.38 13.50
CA ASP A 89 6.19 0.46 13.34
C ASP A 89 6.21 1.04 11.93
N ALA A 90 6.86 2.19 11.75
CA ALA A 90 6.89 2.88 10.47
C ALA A 90 8.08 2.39 9.63
N PRO A 91 7.85 1.74 8.47
CA PRO A 91 8.96 1.33 7.62
C PRO A 91 9.81 2.53 7.19
N SER A 92 11.11 2.33 7.10
CA SER A 92 12.04 3.39 6.71
C SER A 92 11.79 3.80 5.26
N LEU A 93 11.27 5.01 5.07
CA LEU A 93 11.14 5.65 3.76
C LEU A 93 12.47 6.32 3.44
N GLU A 94 13.47 5.52 3.05
CA GLU A 94 14.75 6.08 2.60
C GLU A 94 14.49 7.04 1.43
N ARG A 95 15.25 8.13 1.40
CA ARG A 95 15.18 9.14 0.35
C ARG A 95 15.58 8.48 -0.97
N ALA A 96 14.62 7.88 -1.68
CA ALA A 96 14.77 7.62 -3.11
C ALA A 96 14.91 9.00 -3.76
N ALA A 97 16.17 9.39 -3.97
CA ALA A 97 16.55 10.58 -4.70
C ALA A 97 15.97 10.46 -6.12
N ALA A 98 15.40 11.57 -6.58
CA ALA A 98 14.88 11.71 -7.93
C ALA A 98 16.01 11.64 -8.97
#